data_AF-A0A0F9X8X1-F1
#
_entry.id   AF-A0A0F9X8X1-F1
#
_cell.length_a   1.000
_cell.length_b   1.000
_cell.length_c   1.000
_cell.angle_alpha   90.00
_cell.angle_beta   90.00
_cell.angle_gamma   90.00
#
_symmetry.space_group_name_H-M   'P 1'
#
loop_
_entity.id
_entity.type
_entity.pdbx_description
1 polymer ?
#
loop_
_entity_poly.entity_id
_entity_poly.type
_entity_poly.pdbx_seq_one_letter_code
_entity_poly.pdbx_strand_id
1 'polypeptide(L)'
;MTNEKLFWHWVRERHRIWYARHVEGRPSPWTDDPYLRAYRFTNVYRRLDPGTAWLVDHVAEGRLDLDASNDEVLLNVLAYRQGLREDSKAHVGWLTIDEAGLSNADDVRARMADFGPGHPYTGAYLLGNAGIPGPKRDSWPTLWARAAAELAARRQDEAPDWTLLDRRQLLRLLREFQGIGPFVAYQTCLDLSYPENGLNLPHSNDGYALLGPGARRGMDLVDNAPDRGPGEAGYNERLVWLRGRQDRFLEGRMPSWDHGALDYVYLDRSDVENCLCEFGRYHEARRTDGQNLRRRFKVAS
;
A
#
# COMPACT_ATOMS: atom_id res chain seq x y z
N MET A 1 22.48 20.86 -4.21
CA MET A 1 21.01 20.78 -4.35
C MET A 1 20.42 20.58 -2.95
N THR A 2 19.36 21.29 -2.56
CA THR A 2 18.72 21.06 -1.25
C THR A 2 18.05 19.69 -1.21
N ASN A 3 17.83 19.11 -0.03
CA ASN A 3 17.17 17.81 0.10
C ASN A 3 15.72 17.84 -0.44
N GLU A 4 14.99 18.93 -0.27
CA GLU A 4 13.69 19.13 -0.92
C GLU A 4 13.78 19.03 -2.45
N LYS A 5 14.75 19.71 -3.07
CA LYS A 5 14.97 19.64 -4.52
C LYS A 5 15.39 18.23 -4.96
N LEU A 6 16.17 17.53 -4.14
CA LEU A 6 16.56 16.14 -4.39
C LEU A 6 15.37 15.18 -4.28
N PHE A 7 14.46 15.40 -3.32
CA PHE A 7 13.21 14.65 -3.19
C PHE A 7 12.36 14.80 -4.44
N TRP A 8 12.09 16.02 -4.89
CA TRP A 8 11.29 16.23 -6.10
C TRP A 8 11.98 15.77 -7.38
N HIS A 9 13.32 15.82 -7.43
CA HIS A 9 14.08 15.18 -8.50
C HIS A 9 13.84 13.67 -8.53
N TRP A 10 13.93 13.01 -7.37
CA TRP A 10 13.65 11.58 -7.24
C TRP A 10 12.24 11.22 -7.67
N VAL A 11 11.22 11.96 -7.20
CA VAL A 11 9.80 11.76 -7.57
C VAL A 11 9.66 11.81 -9.10
N ARG A 12 10.10 12.91 -9.71
CA ARG A 12 9.98 13.09 -11.17
C ARG A 12 10.72 12.01 -11.95
N GLU A 13 11.97 11.74 -11.59
CA GLU A 13 12.80 10.78 -12.31
C GLU A 13 12.24 9.35 -12.16
N ARG A 14 11.76 8.99 -10.97
CA ARG A 14 11.15 7.70 -10.73
C ARG A 14 9.86 7.53 -11.54
N HIS A 15 9.03 8.57 -11.64
CA HIS A 15 7.82 8.50 -12.47
C HIS A 15 8.15 8.40 -13.96
N ARG A 16 9.15 9.16 -14.44
CA ARG A 16 9.62 9.07 -15.83
C ARG A 16 10.09 7.67 -16.21
N ILE A 17 10.76 6.96 -15.29
CA ILE A 17 11.14 5.56 -15.51
C ILE A 17 9.90 4.68 -15.69
N TRP A 18 8.88 4.86 -14.85
CA TRP A 18 7.63 4.12 -14.99
C TRP A 18 6.96 4.42 -16.34
N TYR A 19 6.84 5.69 -16.70
CA TYR A 19 6.24 6.13 -17.96
C TYR A 19 6.99 5.60 -19.18
N ALA A 20 8.32 5.76 -19.24
CA ALA A 20 9.14 5.26 -20.33
C ALA A 20 9.01 3.75 -20.52
N ARG A 21 8.88 3.00 -19.42
CA ARG A 21 8.77 1.54 -19.45
C ARG A 21 7.37 1.06 -19.84
N HIS A 22 6.33 1.61 -19.22
CA HIS A 22 4.97 1.06 -19.28
C HIS A 22 4.07 1.77 -20.27
N VAL A 23 4.34 3.04 -20.56
CA VAL A 23 3.56 3.85 -21.50
C VAL A 23 4.26 3.94 -22.85
N GLU A 24 5.55 4.29 -22.87
CA GLU A 24 6.29 4.45 -24.13
C GLU A 24 6.93 3.15 -24.64
N GLY A 25 7.01 2.11 -23.82
CA GLY A 25 7.62 0.82 -24.19
C GLY A 25 9.11 0.90 -24.53
N ARG A 26 9.85 1.89 -23.99
CA ARG A 26 11.27 2.09 -24.29
C ARG A 26 12.14 0.96 -23.73
N PRO A 27 13.21 0.55 -24.44
CA PRO A 27 14.19 -0.40 -23.90
C PRO A 27 15.01 0.24 -22.76
N SER A 28 15.56 -0.61 -21.89
CA SER A 28 16.52 -0.20 -20.86
C SER A 28 17.82 0.33 -21.49
N PRO A 29 18.53 1.30 -20.86
CA PRO A 29 18.24 1.96 -19.59
C PRO A 29 17.23 3.13 -19.70
N TRP A 30 16.35 3.26 -18.71
CA TRP A 30 15.31 4.31 -18.66
C TRP A 30 15.74 5.62 -17.98
N THR A 31 16.92 5.64 -17.36
CA THR A 31 17.46 6.79 -16.61
C THR A 31 18.98 6.76 -16.58
N ASP A 32 19.57 7.94 -16.46
CA ASP A 32 21.00 8.15 -16.19
C ASP A 32 21.35 8.18 -14.70
N ASP A 33 20.36 8.20 -13.81
CA ASP A 33 20.61 8.06 -12.38
C ASP A 33 21.09 6.63 -12.06
N PRO A 34 22.33 6.46 -11.57
CA PRO A 34 22.90 5.13 -11.37
C PRO A 34 22.18 4.34 -10.26
N TYR A 35 21.57 5.02 -9.30
CA TYR A 35 20.87 4.38 -8.19
C TYR A 35 19.47 3.93 -8.60
N LEU A 36 18.73 4.76 -9.33
CA LEU A 36 17.43 4.38 -9.88
C LEU A 36 17.55 3.29 -10.96
N ARG A 37 18.67 3.24 -11.68
CA ARG A 37 19.00 2.16 -12.62
C ARG A 37 19.34 0.85 -11.91
N ALA A 38 20.05 0.91 -10.79
CA ALA A 38 20.57 -0.28 -10.11
C ALA A 38 19.61 -0.88 -9.07
N TYR A 39 18.80 -0.06 -8.38
CA TYR A 39 18.00 -0.47 -7.22
C TYR A 39 16.50 -0.37 -7.47
N ARG A 40 15.74 -1.26 -6.82
CA ARG A 40 14.28 -1.26 -6.90
C ARG A 40 13.66 -0.28 -5.91
N PHE A 41 12.80 0.58 -6.44
CA PHE A 41 11.95 1.50 -5.69
C PHE A 41 10.48 1.31 -6.12
N THR A 42 9.55 1.62 -5.22
CA THR A 42 8.11 1.67 -5.56
C THR A 42 7.83 2.73 -6.62
N ASN A 43 6.64 2.69 -7.20
CA ASN A 43 6.16 3.74 -8.07
C ASN A 43 5.76 4.98 -7.25
N VAL A 44 5.74 6.13 -7.91
CA VAL A 44 5.37 7.42 -7.29
C VAL A 44 3.91 7.40 -6.85
N TYR A 45 3.02 7.00 -7.76
CA TYR A 45 1.62 6.77 -7.44
C TYR A 45 1.47 5.35 -6.93
N ARG A 46 0.91 5.20 -5.73
CA ARG A 46 0.73 3.89 -5.09
C ARG A 46 -0.15 2.96 -5.93
N ARG A 47 -1.14 3.50 -6.64
CA ARG A 47 -2.00 2.74 -7.55
C ARG A 47 -1.24 2.03 -8.65
N LEU A 48 -0.11 2.60 -9.08
CA LEU A 48 0.70 2.03 -10.16
C LEU A 48 1.60 0.90 -9.67
N ASP A 49 1.72 0.67 -8.36
CA ASP A 49 2.43 -0.51 -7.86
C ASP A 49 1.66 -1.78 -8.25
N PRO A 50 2.32 -2.81 -8.82
CA PRO A 50 1.62 -3.98 -9.37
C PRO A 50 0.62 -4.64 -8.41
N GLY A 51 1.02 -4.82 -7.15
CA GLY A 51 0.13 -5.43 -6.16
C GLY A 51 -1.03 -4.55 -5.71
N THR A 52 -0.92 -3.23 -5.84
CA THR A 52 -2.05 -2.32 -5.59
C THR A 52 -2.98 -2.30 -6.79
N ALA A 53 -2.44 -2.17 -8.01
CA ALA A 53 -3.23 -2.24 -9.23
C ALA A 53 -4.05 -3.54 -9.28
N TRP A 54 -3.37 -4.68 -9.10
CA TRP A 54 -4.01 -5.99 -9.06
C TRP A 54 -5.12 -6.09 -8.00
N LEU A 55 -4.87 -5.57 -6.79
CA LEU A 55 -5.88 -5.60 -5.73
C LEU A 55 -7.11 -4.76 -6.07
N VAL A 56 -6.91 -3.54 -6.58
CA VAL A 56 -8.00 -2.64 -6.93
C VAL A 56 -8.87 -3.26 -8.01
N ASP A 57 -8.25 -3.81 -9.06
CA ASP A 57 -8.96 -4.47 -10.16
C ASP A 57 -9.71 -5.72 -9.64
N HIS A 58 -9.03 -6.57 -8.88
CA HIS A 58 -9.63 -7.81 -8.35
C HIS A 58 -10.77 -7.55 -7.35
N VAL A 59 -10.67 -6.51 -6.54
CA VAL A 59 -11.74 -6.12 -5.60
C VAL A 59 -12.92 -5.50 -6.34
N ALA A 60 -12.67 -4.68 -7.37
CA ALA A 60 -13.71 -4.11 -8.21
C ALA A 60 -14.49 -5.21 -8.95
N GLU A 61 -13.78 -6.14 -9.61
CA GLU A 61 -14.35 -7.31 -10.27
C GLU A 61 -15.18 -8.14 -9.28
N GLY A 62 -14.60 -8.53 -8.14
CA GLY A 62 -15.30 -9.34 -7.15
C GLY A 62 -16.54 -8.67 -6.56
N ARG A 63 -16.52 -7.34 -6.36
CA ARG A 63 -17.68 -6.59 -5.87
C ARG A 63 -18.81 -6.54 -6.89
N LEU A 64 -18.49 -6.27 -8.16
CA LEU A 64 -19.47 -6.14 -9.22
C LEU A 64 -20.07 -7.49 -9.64
N ASP A 65 -19.23 -8.52 -9.77
CA ASP A 65 -19.65 -9.83 -10.28
C ASP A 65 -20.43 -10.65 -9.24
N LEU A 66 -20.18 -10.42 -7.95
CA LEU A 66 -20.73 -11.26 -6.87
C LEU A 66 -21.75 -10.54 -5.99
N ASP A 67 -22.08 -9.27 -6.27
CA ASP A 67 -22.90 -8.42 -5.40
C ASP A 67 -22.43 -8.45 -3.93
N ALA A 68 -21.10 -8.44 -3.74
CA ALA A 68 -20.49 -8.68 -2.44
C ALA A 68 -20.85 -7.57 -1.44
N SER A 69 -20.99 -7.89 -0.16
CA SER A 69 -21.21 -6.91 0.90
C SER A 69 -19.97 -6.04 1.18
N ASN A 70 -20.17 -4.91 1.87
CA ASN A 70 -19.04 -4.04 2.26
C ASN A 70 -18.01 -4.81 3.10
N ASP A 71 -18.46 -5.66 4.02
CA ASP A 71 -17.57 -6.42 4.90
C ASP A 71 -16.75 -7.47 4.13
N GLU A 72 -17.31 -8.06 3.08
CA GLU A 72 -16.56 -8.97 2.20
C GLU A 72 -15.49 -8.21 1.43
N VAL A 73 -15.77 -7.00 0.96
CA VAL A 73 -14.74 -6.12 0.36
C VAL A 73 -13.62 -5.85 1.36
N LEU A 74 -13.95 -5.40 2.57
CA LEU A 74 -12.98 -5.16 3.64
C LEU A 74 -12.15 -6.41 3.95
N LEU A 75 -12.80 -7.55 4.08
CA LEU A 75 -12.18 -8.82 4.39
C LEU A 75 -11.21 -9.27 3.29
N ASN A 76 -11.58 -9.12 2.01
CA ASN A 76 -10.73 -9.50 0.88
C ASN A 76 -9.52 -8.55 0.72
N VAL A 77 -9.69 -7.26 1.02
CA VAL A 77 -8.58 -6.30 1.08
C VAL A 77 -7.62 -6.65 2.22
N LEU A 78 -8.14 -6.88 3.43
CA LEU A 78 -7.34 -7.29 4.60
C LEU A 78 -6.60 -8.60 4.34
N ALA A 79 -7.30 -9.61 3.82
CA ALA A 79 -6.77 -10.91 3.42
C ALA A 79 -5.51 -10.75 2.55
N TYR A 80 -5.60 -9.92 1.51
CA TYR A 80 -4.47 -9.65 0.63
C TYR A 80 -3.34 -8.90 1.34
N ARG A 81 -3.65 -7.80 2.04
CA ARG A 81 -2.63 -6.92 2.68
C ARG A 81 -1.95 -7.52 3.89
N GLN A 82 -2.52 -8.55 4.49
CA GLN A 82 -1.84 -9.36 5.50
C GLN A 82 -0.62 -10.10 4.90
N GLY A 83 -0.58 -10.34 3.58
CA GLY A 83 0.66 -10.69 2.88
C GLY A 83 0.54 -11.83 1.89
N LEU A 84 -0.64 -12.10 1.33
CA LEU A 84 -0.78 -12.98 0.18
C LEU A 84 -0.11 -12.38 -1.06
N ARG A 85 0.37 -13.26 -1.95
CA ARG A 85 0.73 -12.87 -3.31
C ARG A 85 -0.52 -12.74 -4.18
N GLU A 86 -0.39 -12.06 -5.31
CA GLU A 86 -1.45 -11.91 -6.32
C GLU A 86 -1.97 -13.27 -6.81
N ASP A 87 -1.07 -14.17 -7.21
CA ASP A 87 -1.41 -15.52 -7.65
C ASP A 87 -2.04 -16.38 -6.56
N SER A 88 -1.58 -16.24 -5.31
CA SER A 88 -2.18 -16.93 -4.17
C SER A 88 -3.57 -16.43 -3.86
N LYS A 89 -3.80 -15.11 -3.91
CA LYS A 89 -5.12 -14.54 -3.66
C LYS A 89 -6.09 -14.90 -4.78
N ALA A 90 -5.63 -14.89 -6.04
CA ALA A 90 -6.40 -15.40 -7.19
C ALA A 90 -6.77 -16.87 -7.01
N HIS A 91 -5.85 -17.71 -6.54
CA HIS A 91 -6.09 -19.13 -6.29
C HIS A 91 -7.08 -19.39 -5.14
N VAL A 92 -6.92 -18.68 -4.02
CA VAL A 92 -7.85 -18.77 -2.88
C VAL A 92 -9.27 -18.29 -3.27
N GLY A 93 -9.35 -17.39 -4.25
CA GLY A 93 -10.59 -16.84 -4.77
C GLY A 93 -11.20 -15.78 -3.85
N TRP A 94 -12.44 -15.40 -4.15
CA TRP A 94 -13.21 -14.48 -3.30
C TRP A 94 -13.60 -15.16 -1.99
N LEU A 95 -13.44 -14.43 -0.89
CA LEU A 95 -13.72 -14.91 0.45
C LEU A 95 -15.03 -14.28 0.93
N THR A 96 -16.00 -15.11 1.32
CA THR A 96 -17.36 -14.66 1.67
C THR A 96 -17.63 -14.77 3.17
N ILE A 97 -18.67 -14.06 3.63
CA ILE A 97 -19.22 -14.15 4.98
C ILE A 97 -20.62 -14.78 4.85
N ASP A 98 -20.79 -16.05 5.19
CA ASP A 98 -22.11 -16.70 5.13
C ASP A 98 -22.98 -16.37 6.36
N GLU A 99 -24.26 -16.77 6.35
CA GLU A 99 -25.22 -16.50 7.44
C GLU A 99 -24.82 -17.14 8.79
N ALA A 100 -23.93 -18.15 8.76
CA ALA A 100 -23.30 -18.75 9.94
C ALA A 100 -21.97 -18.06 10.34
N GLY A 101 -21.49 -17.11 9.53
CA GLY A 101 -20.38 -16.22 9.78
C GLY A 101 -19.07 -16.52 9.08
N LEU A 102 -18.92 -17.61 8.29
CA LEU A 102 -17.62 -17.99 7.68
C LEU A 102 -17.78 -19.01 6.54
N SER A 103 -17.16 -18.77 5.38
CA SER A 103 -16.55 -19.92 4.68
C SER A 103 -15.58 -20.56 5.68
N ASN A 104 -15.85 -21.79 6.14
CA ASN A 104 -15.13 -22.40 7.26
C ASN A 104 -13.62 -22.23 7.07
N ALA A 105 -12.88 -21.80 8.11
CA ALA A 105 -11.43 -21.63 8.07
C ALA A 105 -10.69 -22.84 7.48
N ASP A 106 -11.30 -24.03 7.59
CA ASP A 106 -10.82 -25.27 6.98
C ASP A 106 -10.86 -25.27 5.46
N ASP A 107 -11.88 -24.68 4.82
CA ASP A 107 -11.95 -24.53 3.36
C ASP A 107 -10.86 -23.58 2.87
N VAL A 108 -10.71 -22.41 3.51
CA VAL A 108 -9.62 -21.48 3.22
C VAL A 108 -8.25 -22.16 3.42
N ARG A 109 -8.10 -22.94 4.49
CA ARG A 109 -6.89 -23.72 4.75
C ARG A 109 -6.65 -24.78 3.67
N ALA A 110 -7.69 -25.47 3.21
CA ALA A 110 -7.61 -26.46 2.15
C ALA A 110 -7.19 -25.82 0.82
N ARG A 111 -7.82 -24.72 0.42
CA ARG A 111 -7.44 -23.93 -0.78
C ARG A 111 -6.00 -23.45 -0.70
N MET A 112 -5.55 -23.01 0.48
CA MET A 112 -4.15 -22.60 0.65
C MET A 112 -3.16 -23.76 0.63
N ALA A 113 -3.56 -24.94 1.13
CA ALA A 113 -2.74 -26.14 1.09
C ALA A 113 -2.61 -26.70 -0.33
N ASP A 114 -3.62 -26.46 -1.18
CA ASP A 114 -3.61 -26.80 -2.61
C ASP A 114 -2.82 -25.79 -3.48
N PHE A 115 -2.36 -24.68 -2.89
CA PHE A 115 -1.49 -23.74 -3.60
C PHE A 115 -0.21 -24.47 -4.04
N GLY A 116 0.02 -24.49 -5.36
CA GLY A 116 1.08 -25.25 -6.02
C GLY A 116 2.53 -24.93 -5.58
N PRO A 117 3.55 -25.29 -6.37
CA PRO A 117 4.93 -25.25 -5.91
C PRO A 117 5.37 -23.84 -5.49
N GLY A 118 5.64 -23.64 -4.20
CA GLY A 118 6.04 -22.37 -3.62
C GLY A 118 5.38 -22.11 -2.26
N HIS A 119 5.46 -20.86 -1.78
CA HIS A 119 4.66 -20.42 -0.64
C HIS A 119 3.68 -19.33 -1.09
N PRO A 120 2.46 -19.28 -0.50
CA PRO A 120 1.41 -18.36 -0.94
C PRO A 120 1.67 -16.91 -0.52
N TYR A 121 2.68 -16.67 0.31
CA TYR A 121 2.94 -15.37 0.92
C TYR A 121 3.96 -14.53 0.17
N THR A 122 3.93 -13.22 0.34
CA THR A 122 4.99 -12.33 -0.15
C THR A 122 6.22 -12.44 0.76
N GLY A 123 7.42 -12.17 0.23
CA GLY A 123 8.66 -12.15 1.04
C GLY A 123 8.69 -11.06 2.13
N ALA A 124 7.72 -10.14 2.11
CA ALA A 124 7.52 -9.14 3.15
C ALA A 124 6.60 -9.61 4.28
N TYR A 125 6.12 -10.86 4.26
CA TYR A 125 5.17 -11.47 5.20
C TYR A 125 5.08 -10.75 6.56
N LEU A 126 4.18 -9.77 6.67
CA LEU A 126 4.12 -8.83 7.80
C LEU A 126 3.38 -9.40 9.02
N LEU A 127 2.88 -10.64 8.89
CA LEU A 127 1.77 -11.13 9.69
C LEU A 127 1.96 -11.38 11.19
N GLY A 128 3.09 -11.20 11.87
CA GLY A 128 3.27 -11.77 13.23
C GLY A 128 2.80 -13.24 13.41
N ASN A 129 3.01 -13.84 14.59
CA ASN A 129 2.22 -15.04 14.95
C ASN A 129 0.87 -14.66 15.55
N ALA A 130 0.71 -13.38 15.97
CA ALA A 130 -0.48 -12.87 16.64
C ALA A 130 -0.95 -13.73 17.83
N GLY A 131 -0.03 -14.45 18.50
CA GLY A 131 -0.35 -15.39 19.57
C GLY A 131 -0.96 -16.73 19.12
N ILE A 132 -1.04 -16.99 17.81
CA ILE A 132 -1.49 -18.27 17.26
C ILE A 132 -0.33 -19.27 17.32
N PRO A 133 -0.50 -20.44 17.97
CA PRO A 133 0.51 -21.49 18.01
C PRO A 133 0.82 -22.04 16.61
N GLY A 134 2.08 -22.41 16.39
CA GLY A 134 2.54 -23.01 15.15
C GLY A 134 3.32 -22.06 14.23
N PRO A 135 3.63 -22.51 13.00
CA PRO A 135 4.35 -21.70 12.03
C PRO A 135 3.57 -20.44 11.67
N LYS A 136 4.28 -19.31 11.59
CA LYS A 136 3.72 -18.00 11.22
C LYS A 136 2.87 -18.05 9.95
N ARG A 137 3.25 -18.90 9.00
CA ARG A 137 2.58 -19.10 7.71
C ARG A 137 1.24 -19.84 7.81
N ASP A 138 0.95 -20.50 8.92
CA ASP A 138 -0.29 -21.28 9.10
C ASP A 138 -1.35 -20.48 9.89
N SER A 139 -0.96 -19.29 10.38
CA SER A 139 -1.83 -18.40 11.15
C SER A 139 -2.79 -17.60 10.27
N TRP A 140 -2.50 -17.41 8.99
CA TRP A 140 -3.30 -16.55 8.12
C TRP A 140 -4.74 -17.01 7.94
N PRO A 141 -5.05 -18.30 7.63
CA PRO A 141 -6.46 -18.75 7.54
C PRO A 141 -7.23 -18.49 8.84
N THR A 142 -6.56 -18.67 9.97
CA THR A 142 -7.13 -18.43 11.29
C THR A 142 -7.36 -16.94 11.55
N LEU A 143 -6.45 -16.06 11.13
CA LEU A 143 -6.61 -14.61 11.28
C LEU A 143 -7.71 -14.05 10.38
N TRP A 144 -7.80 -14.56 9.15
CA TRP A 144 -8.90 -14.25 8.24
C TRP A 144 -10.25 -14.67 8.85
N ALA A 145 -10.35 -15.90 9.37
CA ALA A 145 -11.59 -16.38 9.98
C ALA A 145 -11.98 -15.58 11.24
N ARG A 146 -11.00 -15.16 12.05
CA ARG A 146 -11.27 -14.28 13.20
C ARG A 146 -11.74 -12.90 12.75
N ALA A 147 -11.21 -12.35 11.67
CA ALA A 147 -11.66 -11.07 11.13
C ALA A 147 -13.10 -11.14 10.61
N ALA A 148 -13.47 -12.22 9.93
CA ALA A 148 -14.84 -12.42 9.47
C ALA A 148 -15.83 -12.63 10.63
N ALA A 149 -15.46 -13.42 11.65
CA ALA A 149 -16.27 -13.58 12.86
C ALA A 149 -16.46 -12.25 13.63
N GLU A 150 -15.41 -11.43 13.70
CA GLU A 150 -15.47 -10.09 14.31
C GLU A 150 -16.44 -9.16 13.57
N LEU A 151 -16.42 -9.18 12.22
CA LEU A 151 -17.36 -8.40 11.40
C LEU A 151 -18.80 -8.89 11.58
N ALA A 152 -19.01 -10.21 11.61
CA ALA A 152 -20.33 -10.81 11.86
C ALA A 152 -20.88 -10.42 13.26
N ALA A 153 -20.04 -10.47 14.29
CA ALA A 153 -20.44 -10.06 15.65
C ALA A 153 -20.80 -8.57 15.72
N ARG A 154 -20.00 -7.69 15.10
CA ARG A 154 -20.28 -6.25 15.04
C ARG A 154 -21.60 -5.92 14.36
N ARG A 155 -21.99 -6.69 13.33
CA ARG A 155 -23.32 -6.55 12.70
C ARG A 155 -24.45 -6.91 13.67
N GLN A 156 -24.28 -7.99 14.44
CA GLN A 156 -25.28 -8.44 15.42
C GLN A 156 -25.44 -7.45 16.57
N ASP A 157 -24.34 -6.83 17.00
CA ASP A 157 -24.31 -5.84 18.09
C ASP A 157 -24.75 -4.43 17.65
N GLU A 158 -25.22 -4.25 16.41
CA GLU A 158 -25.58 -2.95 15.82
C GLU A 158 -24.45 -1.91 15.95
N ALA A 159 -23.19 -2.37 15.83
CA ALA A 159 -22.04 -1.48 15.89
C ALA A 159 -22.08 -0.43 14.76
N PRO A 160 -21.43 0.74 14.95
CA PRO A 160 -21.41 1.77 13.92
C PRO A 160 -20.93 1.23 12.57
N ASP A 161 -21.66 1.57 11.50
CA ASP A 161 -21.26 1.22 10.14
C ASP A 161 -19.86 1.78 9.86
N TRP A 162 -18.91 0.86 9.65
CA TRP A 162 -17.52 1.23 9.47
C TRP A 162 -17.30 2.05 8.18
N THR A 163 -18.21 1.97 7.21
CA THR A 163 -18.12 2.75 5.96
C THR A 163 -18.40 4.23 6.17
N LEU A 164 -19.01 4.61 7.29
CA LEU A 164 -19.26 5.99 7.69
C LEU A 164 -18.13 6.60 8.53
N LEU A 165 -17.13 5.81 8.90
CA LEU A 165 -16.02 6.27 9.73
C LEU A 165 -15.05 7.13 8.92
N ASP A 166 -14.52 8.18 9.57
CA ASP A 166 -13.35 8.87 9.05
C ASP A 166 -12.12 7.94 9.05
N ARG A 167 -11.08 8.27 8.28
CA ARG A 167 -9.89 7.41 8.17
C ARG A 167 -9.20 7.11 9.50
N ARG A 168 -9.18 8.04 10.45
CA ARG A 168 -8.53 7.83 11.76
C ARG A 168 -9.37 6.88 12.61
N GLN A 169 -10.69 6.98 12.54
CA GLN A 169 -11.63 6.04 13.15
C GLN A 169 -11.49 4.65 12.51
N LEU A 170 -11.50 4.54 11.18
CA LEU A 170 -11.30 3.29 10.47
C LEU A 170 -9.93 2.67 10.80
N LEU A 171 -8.86 3.46 10.85
CA LEU A 171 -7.54 2.99 11.25
C LEU A 171 -7.52 2.44 12.69
N ARG A 172 -8.26 3.05 13.62
CA ARG A 172 -8.40 2.54 14.99
C ARG A 172 -9.16 1.21 14.99
N LEU A 173 -10.31 1.17 14.31
CA LEU A 173 -11.12 -0.03 14.14
C LEU A 173 -10.29 -1.20 13.60
N LEU A 174 -9.59 -1.00 12.47
CA LEU A 174 -8.79 -2.06 11.84
C LEU A 174 -7.68 -2.61 12.75
N ARG A 175 -7.19 -1.80 13.71
CA ARG A 175 -6.16 -2.23 14.68
C ARG A 175 -6.72 -3.05 15.84
N GLU A 176 -8.04 -3.12 15.99
CA GLU A 176 -8.70 -4.02 16.95
C GLU A 176 -8.69 -5.46 16.44
N PHE A 177 -8.62 -5.65 15.11
CA PHE A 177 -8.50 -6.97 14.50
C PHE A 177 -7.18 -7.63 14.87
N GLN A 178 -7.24 -8.87 15.32
CA GLN A 178 -6.07 -9.63 15.71
C GLN A 178 -5.07 -9.76 14.55
N GLY A 179 -3.78 -9.55 14.85
CA GLY A 179 -2.70 -9.65 13.86
C GLY A 179 -2.59 -8.46 12.91
N ILE A 180 -3.46 -7.45 13.04
CA ILE A 180 -3.38 -6.22 12.23
C ILE A 180 -2.54 -5.16 12.93
N GLY A 181 -1.30 -5.01 12.47
CA GLY A 181 -0.43 -3.92 12.88
C GLY A 181 -0.79 -2.58 12.21
N PRO A 182 -0.21 -1.45 12.68
CA PRO A 182 -0.50 -0.11 12.16
C PRO A 182 -0.22 0.04 10.66
N PHE A 183 0.80 -0.64 10.15
CA PHE A 183 1.12 -0.61 8.72
C PHE A 183 0.04 -1.29 7.87
N VAL A 184 -0.38 -2.51 8.23
CA VAL A 184 -1.41 -3.26 7.49
C VAL A 184 -2.74 -2.53 7.55
N ALA A 185 -3.11 -2.00 8.72
CA ALA A 185 -4.30 -1.18 8.88
C ALA A 185 -4.27 0.05 7.95
N TYR A 186 -3.15 0.78 7.90
CA TYR A 186 -3.02 1.95 7.03
C TYR A 186 -3.09 1.59 5.55
N GLN A 187 -2.39 0.54 5.11
CA GLN A 187 -2.47 0.09 3.72
C GLN A 187 -3.90 -0.29 3.33
N THR A 188 -4.60 -1.01 4.21
CA THR A 188 -6.01 -1.39 4.03
C THR A 188 -6.89 -0.14 3.87
N CYS A 189 -6.76 0.88 4.73
CA CYS A 189 -7.51 2.13 4.57
C CYS A 189 -7.27 2.79 3.20
N LEU A 190 -6.02 2.77 2.71
CA LEU A 190 -5.69 3.37 1.41
C LEU A 190 -6.34 2.61 0.25
N ASP A 191 -6.37 1.28 0.32
CA ASP A 191 -6.99 0.44 -0.70
C ASP A 191 -8.50 0.57 -0.72
N LEU A 192 -9.13 0.68 0.45
CA LEU A 192 -10.57 0.91 0.58
C LEU A 192 -10.99 2.30 0.09
N SER A 193 -10.06 3.26 0.02
CA SER A 193 -10.34 4.62 -0.46
C SER A 193 -10.34 4.76 -1.99
N TYR A 194 -10.04 3.69 -2.74
CA TYR A 194 -10.13 3.72 -4.21
C TYR A 194 -11.58 3.56 -4.67
N PRO A 195 -12.11 4.46 -5.51
CA PRO A 195 -13.52 4.45 -5.89
C PRO A 195 -13.97 3.18 -6.64
N GLU A 196 -13.05 2.46 -7.28
CA GLU A 196 -13.34 1.24 -8.04
C GLU A 196 -13.91 0.11 -7.19
N ASN A 197 -13.64 0.10 -5.88
CA ASN A 197 -14.20 -0.91 -4.99
C ASN A 197 -15.69 -0.67 -4.65
N GLY A 198 -16.29 0.42 -5.16
CA GLY A 198 -17.70 0.75 -4.95
C GLY A 198 -18.05 1.24 -3.55
N LEU A 199 -17.07 1.46 -2.67
CA LEU A 199 -17.28 2.00 -1.33
C LEU A 199 -17.38 3.53 -1.39
N ASN A 200 -18.51 4.06 -0.95
CA ASN A 200 -18.71 5.51 -0.83
C ASN A 200 -18.23 6.01 0.54
N LEU A 201 -16.92 5.95 0.78
CA LEU A 201 -16.34 6.33 2.06
C LEU A 201 -16.24 7.86 2.22
N PRO A 202 -16.37 8.42 3.45
CA PRO A 202 -16.30 9.87 3.70
C PRO A 202 -14.86 10.41 3.68
N HIS A 203 -13.92 9.69 3.07
CA HIS A 203 -12.50 10.03 3.06
C HIS A 203 -11.82 9.56 1.76
N SER A 204 -10.79 10.29 1.35
CA SER A 204 -9.97 9.98 0.15
C SER A 204 -8.52 9.75 0.53
N ASN A 205 -7.68 9.20 -0.35
CA ASN A 205 -6.24 9.02 -0.12
C ASN A 205 -5.45 10.32 0.18
N ASP A 206 -6.05 11.48 -0.07
CA ASP A 206 -5.49 12.79 0.26
C ASP A 206 -5.94 13.36 1.62
N GLY A 207 -6.69 12.66 2.46
CA GLY A 207 -7.27 13.23 3.70
C GLY A 207 -6.42 13.08 4.99
N TYR A 208 -5.56 12.07 5.08
CA TYR A 208 -4.63 11.82 6.21
C TYR A 208 -3.65 10.70 5.83
N ALA A 209 -2.42 10.78 6.32
CA ALA A 209 -1.41 9.75 6.12
C ALA A 209 -0.77 9.34 7.45
N LEU A 210 -0.61 8.03 7.66
CA LEU A 210 0.14 7.51 8.78
C LEU A 210 1.61 7.34 8.37
N LEU A 211 2.45 8.33 8.67
CA LEU A 211 3.88 8.24 8.34
C LEU A 211 4.56 7.17 9.20
N GLY A 212 5.02 6.09 8.55
CA GLY A 212 5.87 5.08 9.15
C GLY A 212 7.31 5.58 9.39
N PRO A 213 8.18 4.81 10.07
CA PRO A 213 9.56 5.22 10.37
C PRO A 213 10.39 5.60 9.13
N GLY A 214 10.15 4.93 8.00
CA GLY A 214 10.80 5.25 6.73
C GLY A 214 10.38 6.61 6.18
N ALA A 215 9.08 6.88 6.11
CA ALA A 215 8.56 8.16 5.64
C ALA A 215 8.92 9.32 6.58
N ARG A 216 8.91 9.10 7.90
CA ARG A 216 9.39 10.08 8.89
C ARG A 216 10.85 10.46 8.66
N ARG A 217 11.73 9.46 8.48
CA ARG A 217 13.14 9.70 8.13
C ARG A 217 13.26 10.48 6.82
N GLY A 218 12.46 10.12 5.81
CA GLY A 218 12.41 10.85 4.54
C GLY A 218 12.02 12.32 4.73
N MET A 219 11.01 12.59 5.56
CA MET A 219 10.55 13.94 5.87
C MET A 219 11.63 14.75 6.61
N ASP A 220 12.25 14.16 7.63
CA ASP A 220 13.31 14.82 8.40
C ASP A 220 14.51 15.19 7.50
N LEU A 221 14.83 14.34 6.51
CA LEU A 221 15.83 14.67 5.48
C LEU A 221 15.40 15.85 4.61
N VAL A 222 14.15 15.88 4.14
CA VAL A 222 13.61 16.98 3.32
C VAL A 222 13.67 18.31 4.06
N ASP A 223 13.26 18.31 5.33
CA ASP A 223 13.21 19.49 6.20
C ASP A 223 14.59 19.94 6.68
N ASN A 224 15.62 19.09 6.55
CA ASN A 224 16.89 19.21 7.28
C ASN A 224 16.66 19.37 8.80
N ALA A 225 15.68 18.67 9.35
CA ALA A 225 15.30 18.77 10.75
C ALA A 225 16.25 17.96 11.67
N PRO A 226 16.47 18.39 12.93
CA PRO A 226 17.32 17.68 13.88
C PRO A 226 16.70 16.38 14.42
N ASP A 227 17.56 15.59 15.08
CA ASP A 227 17.29 14.23 15.56
C ASP A 227 16.24 14.22 16.69
N ARG A 228 14.96 14.14 16.29
CA ARG A 228 13.67 13.92 17.00
C ARG A 228 12.59 14.73 16.29
N GLY A 229 12.05 14.17 15.21
CA GLY A 229 10.93 14.79 14.51
C GLY A 229 9.65 14.87 15.38
N PRO A 230 8.63 15.60 14.91
CA PRO A 230 7.46 15.94 15.71
C PRO A 230 6.60 14.71 16.07
N GLY A 231 5.55 14.92 16.86
CA GLY A 231 4.47 13.95 16.97
C GLY A 231 3.76 13.72 15.63
N GLU A 232 2.83 12.75 15.58
CA GLU A 232 2.08 12.40 14.37
C GLU A 232 1.39 13.58 13.69
N ALA A 233 0.82 14.49 14.49
CA ALA A 233 0.17 15.71 14.00
C ALA A 233 1.16 16.61 13.24
N GLY A 234 2.33 16.89 13.80
CA GLY A 234 3.33 17.73 13.15
C GLY A 234 3.93 17.09 11.90
N TYR A 235 4.03 15.75 11.83
CA TYR A 235 4.40 15.07 10.58
C TYR A 235 3.33 15.21 9.50
N ASN A 236 2.05 15.15 9.86
CA ASN A 236 0.96 15.38 8.91
C ASN A 236 0.93 16.85 8.42
N GLU A 237 1.20 17.82 9.29
CA GLU A 237 1.32 19.24 8.91
C GLU A 237 2.45 19.45 7.89
N ARG A 238 3.62 18.86 8.14
CA ARG A 238 4.75 18.89 7.20
C ARG A 238 4.42 18.20 5.89
N LEU A 239 3.65 17.11 5.93
CA LEU A 239 3.21 16.41 4.72
C LEU A 239 2.24 17.27 3.89
N VAL A 240 1.30 17.95 4.54
CA VAL A 240 0.41 18.92 3.87
C VAL A 240 1.24 20.03 3.21
N TRP A 241 2.21 20.58 3.94
CA TRP A 241 3.12 21.61 3.41
C TRP A 241 3.92 21.12 2.20
N LEU A 242 4.53 19.93 2.28
CA LEU A 242 5.32 19.37 1.19
C LEU A 242 4.43 19.06 -0.03
N ARG A 243 3.31 18.37 0.18
CA ARG A 243 2.32 18.06 -0.87
C ARG A 243 1.86 19.32 -1.59
N GLY A 244 1.60 20.42 -0.88
CA GLY A 244 1.18 21.70 -1.46
C GLY A 244 2.23 22.43 -2.30
N ARG A 245 3.48 21.93 -2.33
CA ARG A 245 4.56 22.51 -3.14
C ARG A 245 4.81 21.75 -4.44
N GLN A 246 4.10 20.66 -4.70
CA GLN A 246 4.42 19.77 -5.81
C GLN A 246 4.31 20.45 -7.19
N ASP A 247 3.36 21.36 -7.40
CA ASP A 247 3.20 22.09 -8.67
C ASP A 247 4.49 22.79 -9.09
N ARG A 248 5.14 23.46 -8.13
CA ARG A 248 6.43 24.15 -8.33
C ARG A 248 7.51 23.24 -8.94
N PHE A 249 7.43 21.93 -8.70
CA PHE A 249 8.45 20.98 -9.10
C PHE A 249 8.02 19.98 -10.17
N LEU A 250 6.72 19.71 -10.30
CA LEU A 250 6.16 18.64 -11.14
C LEU A 250 5.37 19.16 -12.35
N GLU A 251 4.75 20.34 -12.24
CA GLU A 251 3.94 20.91 -13.33
C GLU A 251 4.79 21.10 -14.60
N GLY A 252 4.28 20.60 -15.73
CA GLY A 252 4.97 20.58 -17.02
C GLY A 252 6.25 19.73 -17.07
N ARG A 253 6.54 18.94 -16.03
CA ARG A 253 7.82 18.20 -15.87
C ARG A 253 7.65 16.71 -15.64
N MET A 254 6.46 16.30 -15.22
CA MET A 254 6.11 14.91 -14.97
C MET A 254 4.97 14.53 -15.93
N PRO A 255 5.11 13.46 -16.74
CA PRO A 255 4.02 13.05 -17.61
C PRO A 255 2.85 12.51 -16.78
N SER A 256 1.62 12.66 -17.27
CA SER A 256 0.43 12.06 -16.68
C SER A 256 0.37 10.55 -16.96
N TRP A 257 -0.08 9.78 -15.98
CA TRP A 257 -0.32 8.33 -16.14
C TRP A 257 -1.75 7.99 -16.57
N ASP A 258 -2.68 8.96 -16.51
CA ASP A 258 -4.11 8.75 -16.77
C ASP A 258 -4.55 9.22 -18.17
N HIS A 259 -3.60 9.50 -19.07
CA HIS A 259 -3.80 9.76 -20.51
C HIS A 259 -4.87 10.80 -20.95
N GLY A 260 -5.62 11.45 -20.04
CA GLY A 260 -6.97 11.90 -20.39
C GLY A 260 -7.50 13.22 -19.83
N ALA A 261 -6.79 13.98 -18.98
CA ALA A 261 -7.36 15.26 -18.50
C ALA A 261 -6.37 16.32 -18.01
N LEU A 262 -5.20 15.91 -17.50
CA LEU A 262 -4.26 16.80 -16.81
C LEU A 262 -2.84 16.58 -17.31
N ASP A 263 -2.02 17.65 -17.27
CA ASP A 263 -0.59 17.58 -17.59
C ASP A 263 0.15 16.58 -16.70
N TYR A 264 -0.30 16.42 -15.45
CA TYR A 264 0.07 15.36 -14.52
C TYR A 264 -1.04 15.12 -13.49
N VAL A 265 -1.13 13.91 -12.94
CA VAL A 265 -2.11 13.61 -11.87
C VAL A 265 -1.58 14.14 -10.54
N TYR A 266 -2.35 14.92 -9.81
CA TYR A 266 -1.92 15.47 -8.54
C TYR A 266 -1.60 14.35 -7.53
N LEU A 267 -0.47 14.45 -6.81
CA LEU A 267 -0.09 13.47 -5.79
C LEU A 267 -0.90 13.69 -4.53
N ASP A 268 -1.56 12.64 -4.08
CA ASP A 268 -2.20 12.60 -2.77
C ASP A 268 -1.17 12.56 -1.65
N ARG A 269 -1.56 12.96 -0.45
CA ARG A 269 -0.73 12.81 0.76
C ARG A 269 -0.20 11.39 0.93
N SER A 270 -0.98 10.36 0.60
CA SER A 270 -0.51 8.97 0.66
C SER A 270 0.60 8.66 -0.35
N ASP A 271 0.56 9.23 -1.55
CA ASP A 271 1.63 9.08 -2.56
C ASP A 271 2.91 9.80 -2.10
N VAL A 272 2.78 11.02 -1.56
CA VAL A 272 3.91 11.77 -1.02
C VAL A 272 4.53 11.02 0.18
N GLU A 273 3.72 10.42 1.06
CA GLU A 273 4.19 9.59 2.16
C GLU A 273 4.97 8.36 1.67
N ASN A 274 4.44 7.64 0.68
CA ASN A 274 5.14 6.51 0.05
C ASN A 274 6.47 6.95 -0.58
N CYS A 275 6.46 8.08 -1.28
CA CYS A 275 7.65 8.68 -1.87
C CYS A 275 8.71 9.04 -0.82
N LEU A 276 8.31 9.57 0.35
CA LEU A 276 9.23 9.90 1.43
C LEU A 276 9.92 8.65 1.99
N CYS A 277 9.20 7.54 2.12
CA CYS A 277 9.77 6.28 2.56
C CYS A 277 10.89 5.79 1.61
N GLU A 278 10.65 5.86 0.30
CA GLU A 278 11.65 5.49 -0.70
C GLU A 278 12.76 6.52 -0.87
N PHE A 279 12.45 7.80 -0.67
CA PHE A 279 13.44 8.88 -0.70
C PHE A 279 14.52 8.69 0.35
N GLY A 280 14.15 8.28 1.58
CA GLY A 280 15.13 7.94 2.61
C GLY A 280 16.11 6.84 2.17
N ARG A 281 15.60 5.83 1.43
CA ARG A 281 16.43 4.76 0.84
C ARG A 281 17.33 5.28 -0.27
N TYR A 282 16.80 6.13 -1.16
CA TYR A 282 17.54 6.72 -2.27
C TYR A 282 18.64 7.67 -1.77
N HIS A 283 18.34 8.51 -0.78
CA HIS A 283 19.31 9.38 -0.14
C HIS A 283 20.47 8.59 0.49
N GLU A 284 20.16 7.50 1.20
CA GLU A 284 21.17 6.59 1.75
C GLU A 284 21.99 5.91 0.65
N ALA A 285 21.36 5.53 -0.47
CA ALA A 285 22.06 5.01 -1.66
C ALA A 285 23.14 5.97 -2.12
N ARG A 286 22.77 7.24 -2.31
CA ARG A 286 23.68 8.29 -2.77
C ARG A 286 24.81 8.57 -1.79
N ARG A 287 24.52 8.53 -0.49
CA ARG A 287 25.49 8.79 0.58
C ARG A 287 26.52 7.67 0.73
N THR A 288 26.13 6.43 0.43
CA THR A 288 26.95 5.22 0.67
C THR A 288 27.41 4.53 -0.61
N ASP A 289 27.21 5.17 -1.76
CA ASP A 289 27.45 4.58 -3.08
C ASP A 289 26.76 3.20 -3.24
N GLY A 290 25.56 3.08 -2.65
CA GLY A 290 24.71 1.91 -2.73
C GLY A 290 25.15 0.68 -1.92
N GLN A 291 26.19 0.77 -1.09
CA GLN A 291 26.69 -0.36 -0.30
C GLN A 291 25.64 -0.95 0.67
N ASN A 292 24.67 -0.14 1.12
CA ASN A 292 23.67 -0.54 2.11
C ASN A 292 22.33 -1.03 1.53
N LEU A 293 22.17 -1.09 0.21
CA LEU A 293 20.91 -1.49 -0.42
C LEU A 293 20.95 -2.92 -0.97
N ARG A 294 19.95 -3.71 -0.58
CA ARG A 294 19.87 -5.15 -0.92
C ARG A 294 19.08 -5.47 -2.18
N ARG A 295 18.06 -4.67 -2.54
CA ARG A 295 17.14 -4.96 -3.67
C ARG A 295 17.65 -4.34 -4.97
N ARG A 296 18.58 -5.03 -5.65
CA ARG A 296 19.08 -4.65 -6.98
C ARG A 296 18.24 -5.27 -8.11
N PHE A 297 18.20 -4.62 -9.27
CA PHE A 297 17.77 -5.30 -10.50
C PHE A 297 18.75 -6.44 -10.81
N LYS A 298 18.24 -7.56 -11.32
CA LYS A 298 19.12 -8.61 -11.84
C LYS A 298 19.76 -8.03 -13.10
N VAL A 299 21.09 -8.05 -13.17
CA VAL A 299 21.80 -7.75 -14.42
C VAL A 299 21.37 -8.83 -15.41
N ALA A 300 20.77 -8.45 -16.53
CA ALA A 300 20.54 -9.39 -17.61
C ALA A 300 21.92 -9.84 -18.10
N SER A 301 22.23 -11.12 -17.89
CA SER A 301 23.41 -11.80 -18.45
C SER A 301 23.21 -12.04 -19.93
#